data_AF-A0A8E2E3D9-F1
#
_entry.id   AF-A0A8E2E3D9-F1
#
_cell.length_a   1.000
_cell.length_b   1.000
_cell.length_c   1.000
_cell.angle_alpha   90.00
_cell.angle_beta   90.00
_cell.angle_gamma   90.00
#
_symmetry.space_group_name_H-M   'P 1'
#
loop_
_entity.id
_entity.type
_entity.pdbx_description
1 polymer ?
#
loop_
_entity_poly.entity_id
_entity_poly.type
_entity_poly.pdbx_seq_one_letter_code
_entity_poly.pdbx_strand_id
1 'polypeptide(L)'
;MVVVPTIQLALGYSRKKDAILQLETVQSQSIRTNVLPVSLIRSNKKTDFTFSFQGNAVSPIYHRLKAAGINENIGHTIDACTSRFALFSGIEVKREGGSTEEALAELAIWLCAGLESHRQLAECTAENLLPVVGWTVVGPEWRTYMAYRALNQNGVETTVYGIFA
;
A
#
# COMPACT_ATOMS: atom_id res chain seq x y z
N MET A 1 13.04 -14.72 10.28
CA MET A 1 12.63 -13.44 9.68
C MET A 1 11.74 -12.71 10.69
N VAL A 2 12.15 -11.53 11.18
CA VAL A 2 11.56 -10.88 12.37
C VAL A 2 10.53 -9.78 12.06
N VAL A 3 10.11 -9.65 10.79
CA VAL A 3 9.24 -8.55 10.31
C VAL A 3 7.94 -8.40 11.10
N VAL A 4 7.15 -9.48 11.24
CA VAL A 4 5.86 -9.42 11.95
C VAL A 4 6.03 -9.06 13.44
N PRO A 5 6.92 -9.72 14.22
CA PRO A 5 7.20 -9.30 15.59
C PRO A 5 7.66 -7.84 15.71
N THR A 6 8.54 -7.37 14.83
CA THR A 6 9.03 -5.97 14.83
C THR A 6 7.90 -4.98 14.60
N ILE A 7 7.01 -5.25 13.65
CA ILE A 7 5.86 -4.38 13.36
C ILE A 7 4.86 -4.42 14.53
N GLN A 8 4.58 -5.60 15.08
CA GLN A 8 3.67 -5.73 16.22
C GLN A 8 4.19 -4.97 17.44
N LEU A 9 5.50 -5.00 17.69
CA LEU A 9 6.15 -4.18 18.71
C LEU A 9 5.97 -2.68 18.43
N ALA A 10 6.21 -2.25 17.20
CA ALA A 10 6.05 -0.84 16.80
C ALA A 10 4.60 -0.34 16.91
N LEU A 11 3.62 -1.20 16.64
CA LEU A 11 2.19 -0.92 16.82
C LEU A 11 1.71 -1.09 18.28
N GLY A 12 2.62 -1.35 19.22
CA GLY A 12 2.31 -1.46 20.65
C GLY A 12 1.49 -2.70 21.01
N TYR A 13 1.75 -3.85 20.36
CA TYR A 13 1.09 -5.16 20.52
C TYR A 13 -0.44 -5.18 20.42
N SER A 14 -1.06 -4.05 20.08
CA SER A 14 -2.49 -3.88 20.24
C SER A 14 -3.24 -4.50 19.05
N ARG A 15 -3.62 -5.78 19.18
CA ARG A 15 -4.85 -6.31 18.55
C ARG A 15 -6.10 -5.68 19.18
N LYS A 16 -6.09 -4.36 19.40
CA LYS A 16 -7.26 -3.64 19.88
C LYS A 16 -8.20 -3.49 18.70
N LYS A 17 -9.48 -3.81 18.89
CA LYS A 17 -10.54 -3.55 17.90
C LYS A 17 -10.56 -2.08 17.43
N ASP A 18 -9.97 -1.17 18.21
CA ASP A 18 -9.89 0.26 17.92
C ASP A 18 -8.58 0.70 17.24
N ALA A 19 -7.63 -0.21 17.00
CA ALA A 19 -6.38 0.16 16.32
C ALA A 19 -6.66 0.52 14.86
N ILE A 20 -6.25 1.74 14.49
CA ILE A 20 -6.51 2.35 13.18
C ILE A 20 -5.78 1.60 12.07
N LEU A 21 -4.57 1.11 12.33
CA LEU A 21 -3.75 0.37 11.38
C LEU A 21 -3.71 -1.11 11.76
N GLN A 22 -4.09 -1.98 10.83
CA GLN A 22 -3.94 -3.42 10.95
C GLN A 22 -2.90 -3.91 9.94
N LEU A 23 -2.01 -4.79 10.39
CA LEU A 23 -1.04 -5.44 9.50
C LEU A 23 -1.73 -6.59 8.77
N GLU A 24 -1.73 -6.53 7.44
CA GLU A 24 -2.28 -7.56 6.57
C GLU A 24 -1.17 -8.33 5.87
N THR A 25 -1.39 -9.64 5.68
CA THR A 25 -0.60 -10.43 4.74
C THR A 25 -1.25 -10.39 3.36
N VAL A 26 -0.47 -10.03 2.34
CA VAL A 26 -0.94 -9.89 0.95
C VAL A 26 -0.06 -10.64 -0.04
N GLN A 27 0.85 -11.48 0.47
CA GLN A 27 1.81 -12.24 -0.30
C GLN A 27 1.19 -13.08 -1.44
N SER A 28 -0.02 -13.60 -1.24
CA SER A 28 -0.76 -14.41 -2.23
C SER A 28 -1.76 -13.60 -3.06
N GLN A 29 -1.89 -12.30 -2.83
CA GLN A 29 -2.94 -11.48 -3.40
C GLN A 29 -2.45 -10.74 -4.65
N SER A 30 -3.33 -10.63 -5.65
CA SER A 30 -3.05 -9.84 -6.85
C SER A 30 -3.60 -8.42 -6.70
N ILE A 31 -2.91 -7.44 -7.28
CA ILE A 31 -3.44 -6.08 -7.47
C ILE A 31 -4.43 -6.06 -8.64
N ARG A 32 -5.49 -5.23 -8.53
CA ARG A 32 -6.50 -5.01 -9.58
C ARG A 32 -5.85 -4.50 -10.87
N THR A 33 -6.32 -5.00 -12.01
CA THR A 33 -5.72 -4.70 -13.32
C THR A 33 -5.90 -3.25 -13.75
N ASN A 34 -6.95 -2.57 -13.31
CA ASN A 34 -7.25 -1.18 -13.65
C ASN A 34 -6.38 -0.14 -12.91
N VAL A 35 -5.63 -0.56 -11.89
CA VAL A 35 -4.72 0.31 -11.12
C VAL A 35 -3.27 -0.15 -11.23
N LEU A 36 -3.01 -1.20 -12.00
CA LEU A 36 -1.67 -1.72 -12.25
C LEU A 36 -0.86 -0.68 -13.03
N PRO A 37 0.37 -0.32 -12.60
CA PRO A 37 1.21 0.56 -13.38
C PRO A 37 1.60 -0.10 -14.71
N VAL A 38 1.69 0.70 -15.76
CA VAL A 38 2.28 0.28 -17.03
C VAL A 38 3.79 0.13 -16.82
N SER A 39 4.21 -1.08 -16.48
CA SER A 39 5.60 -1.44 -16.19
C SER A 39 6.14 -2.45 -17.20
N LEU A 40 7.42 -2.33 -17.52
CA LEU A 40 8.17 -3.34 -18.29
C LEU A 40 8.34 -4.65 -17.50
N ILE A 41 8.17 -4.60 -16.18
CA ILE A 41 8.28 -5.74 -15.28
C ILE A 41 6.88 -6.33 -15.07
N ARG A 42 6.61 -7.49 -15.70
CA ARG A 42 5.38 -8.26 -15.48
C ARG A 42 5.48 -9.08 -14.19
N SER A 43 5.39 -8.43 -13.02
CA SER A 43 5.14 -9.14 -11.77
C SER A 43 3.71 -8.93 -11.31
N ASN A 44 2.99 -10.03 -11.09
CA ASN A 44 1.71 -10.03 -10.39
C ASN A 44 1.88 -10.07 -8.86
N LYS A 45 3.11 -10.31 -8.38
CA LYS A 45 3.49 -10.37 -6.97
C LYS A 45 4.08 -9.03 -6.54
N LYS A 46 3.58 -8.46 -5.45
CA LYS A 46 3.59 -7.00 -5.31
C LYS A 46 4.01 -6.50 -3.94
N THR A 47 3.75 -7.22 -2.86
CA THR A 47 4.42 -7.04 -1.56
C THR A 47 4.07 -8.22 -0.65
N ASP A 48 4.83 -8.48 0.40
CA ASP A 48 4.46 -9.50 1.40
C ASP A 48 3.41 -9.01 2.41
N PHE A 49 3.57 -7.76 2.89
CA PHE A 49 2.66 -7.17 3.88
C PHE A 49 2.23 -5.74 3.51
N THR A 50 1.09 -5.31 4.05
CA THR A 50 0.56 -3.95 3.93
C THR A 50 -0.14 -3.56 5.23
N PHE A 51 -0.48 -2.29 5.40
CA PHE A 51 -1.43 -1.88 6.41
C PHE A 51 -2.82 -1.67 5.78
N SER A 52 -3.86 -1.97 6.54
CA SER A 52 -5.24 -1.60 6.24
C SER A 52 -5.74 -0.63 7.31
N PHE A 53 -6.55 0.35 6.89
CA PHE A 53 -7.23 1.25 7.82
C PHE A 53 -8.50 0.59 8.36
N GLN A 54 -8.56 0.33 9.66
CA GLN A 54 -9.71 -0.29 10.31
C GLN A 54 -10.04 0.39 11.64
N GLY A 55 -11.11 -0.07 12.29
CA GLY A 55 -11.53 0.42 13.60
C GLY A 55 -12.51 1.60 13.54
N ASN A 56 -12.98 1.99 14.73
CA ASN A 56 -14.09 2.93 14.86
C ASN A 56 -13.79 4.33 14.31
N ALA A 57 -12.53 4.77 14.38
CA ALA A 57 -12.13 6.11 13.93
C ALA A 57 -12.30 6.32 12.41
N VAL A 58 -12.20 5.25 11.62
CA VAL A 58 -12.33 5.30 10.15
C VAL A 58 -13.69 4.83 9.64
N SER A 59 -14.56 4.30 10.52
CA SER A 59 -15.93 3.89 10.18
C SER A 59 -16.75 4.99 9.49
N PRO A 60 -16.69 6.27 9.90
CA PRO A 60 -17.42 7.34 9.21
C PRO A 60 -17.02 7.50 7.74
N ILE A 61 -15.74 7.28 7.39
CA ILE A 61 -15.25 7.34 6.01
C ILE A 61 -15.85 6.18 5.21
N TYR A 62 -15.79 4.96 5.73
CA TYR A 62 -16.37 3.78 5.09
C TYR A 62 -17.89 3.88 4.91
N HIS A 63 -18.60 4.51 5.86
CA HIS A 63 -20.03 4.79 5.71
C HIS A 63 -20.32 5.77 4.57
N ARG A 64 -19.51 6.84 4.41
CA ARG A 64 -19.65 7.77 3.28
C ARG A 64 -19.37 7.09 1.94
N LEU A 65 -18.31 6.30 1.86
CA LEU A 65 -17.99 5.51 0.67
C LEU A 65 -19.16 4.58 0.30
N LYS A 66 -19.69 3.85 1.28
CA LYS A 66 -20.86 2.98 1.07
C LYS A 66 -22.09 3.75 0.61
N ALA A 67 -22.36 4.93 1.18
CA ALA A 67 -23.48 5.80 0.77
C ALA A 67 -23.30 6.34 -0.67
N ALA A 68 -22.07 6.50 -1.13
CA ALA A 68 -21.72 6.85 -2.51
C ALA A 68 -21.73 5.64 -3.48
N GLY A 69 -22.14 4.44 -3.02
CA GLY A 69 -22.15 3.22 -3.84
C GLY A 69 -20.80 2.50 -3.92
N ILE A 70 -19.80 2.91 -3.14
CA ILE A 70 -18.46 2.32 -3.10
C ILE A 70 -18.38 1.39 -1.89
N ASN A 71 -18.67 0.12 -2.11
CA ASN A 71 -18.73 -0.93 -1.07
C ASN A 71 -17.67 -2.03 -1.24
N GLU A 72 -17.05 -2.11 -2.42
CA GLU A 72 -15.99 -3.04 -2.79
C GLU A 72 -14.90 -2.26 -3.54
N ASN A 73 -13.72 -2.86 -3.72
CA ASN A 73 -12.62 -2.27 -4.49
C ASN A 73 -12.11 -0.93 -3.93
N ILE A 74 -12.17 -0.76 -2.59
CA ILE A 74 -11.54 0.36 -1.87
C ILE A 74 -10.01 0.16 -1.85
N GLY A 75 -9.58 -1.06 -1.50
CA GLY A 75 -8.20 -1.48 -1.63
C GLY A 75 -7.81 -1.71 -3.08
N HIS A 76 -6.51 -1.72 -3.36
CA HIS A 76 -5.99 -1.95 -4.71
C HIS A 76 -5.75 -3.46 -5.00
N THR A 77 -6.16 -4.36 -4.10
CA THR A 77 -6.11 -5.82 -4.24
C THR A 77 -7.41 -6.39 -4.80
N ILE A 78 -7.36 -7.62 -5.34
CA ILE A 78 -8.54 -8.38 -5.80
C ILE A 78 -9.19 -9.23 -4.70
N ASP A 79 -8.51 -9.43 -3.57
CA ASP A 79 -8.97 -10.31 -2.49
C ASP A 79 -10.23 -9.76 -1.82
N ALA A 80 -11.22 -10.62 -1.55
CA ALA A 80 -12.52 -10.21 -1.03
C ALA A 80 -12.45 -9.59 0.37
N CYS A 81 -11.39 -9.86 1.14
CA CYS A 81 -11.20 -9.26 2.45
C CYS A 81 -10.51 -7.90 2.33
N THR A 82 -9.30 -7.86 1.76
CA THR A 82 -8.45 -6.65 1.75
C THR A 82 -8.94 -5.59 0.77
N SER A 83 -9.68 -5.96 -0.28
CA SER A 83 -10.27 -5.00 -1.22
C SER A 83 -11.34 -4.11 -0.57
N ARG A 84 -11.88 -4.49 0.58
CA ARG A 84 -12.89 -3.70 1.32
C ARG A 84 -12.29 -2.64 2.24
N PHE A 85 -10.97 -2.58 2.35
CA PHE A 85 -10.29 -1.62 3.21
C PHE A 85 -9.36 -0.75 2.38
N ALA A 86 -9.25 0.53 2.76
CA ALA A 86 -8.19 1.38 2.25
C ALA A 86 -6.86 0.79 2.73
N LEU A 87 -6.02 0.40 1.76
CA LEU A 87 -4.69 -0.12 2.02
C LEU A 87 -3.67 1.03 1.98
N PHE A 88 -2.70 0.96 2.86
CA PHE A 88 -1.61 1.93 3.00
C PHE A 88 -0.28 1.22 3.13
N SER A 89 0.74 1.80 2.47
CA SER A 89 2.11 1.31 2.46
C SER A 89 2.27 -0.09 1.88
N GLY A 90 3.51 -0.55 1.71
CA GLY A 90 3.87 -1.94 1.43
C GLY A 90 5.15 -2.32 2.17
N ILE A 91 5.32 -3.60 2.49
CA ILE A 91 6.54 -4.17 3.06
C ILE A 91 6.90 -5.41 2.24
N GLU A 92 7.93 -5.28 1.42
CA GLU A 92 8.44 -6.38 0.60
C GLU A 92 9.65 -7.01 1.27
N VAL A 93 9.62 -8.33 1.44
CA VAL A 93 10.61 -9.04 2.25
C VAL A 93 11.35 -10.06 1.41
N LYS A 94 12.67 -9.91 1.34
CA LYS A 94 13.56 -10.91 0.77
C LYS A 94 14.42 -11.54 1.86
N ARG A 95 14.79 -12.79 1.62
CA ARG A 95 15.80 -13.49 2.43
C ARG A 95 17.16 -12.78 2.30
N GLU A 96 18.07 -13.09 3.23
CA GLU A 96 19.46 -12.65 3.15
C GLU A 96 20.10 -13.09 1.82
N GLY A 97 20.79 -12.17 1.15
CA GLY A 97 21.32 -12.35 -0.20
C GLY A 97 20.28 -12.25 -1.33
N GLY A 98 19.02 -11.88 -1.04
CA GLY A 98 18.01 -11.58 -2.06
C GLY A 98 18.27 -10.26 -2.79
N SER A 99 17.74 -10.11 -4.01
CA SER A 99 17.92 -8.88 -4.80
C SER A 99 17.14 -7.72 -4.18
N THR A 100 17.86 -6.63 -3.89
CA THR A 100 17.23 -5.40 -3.40
C THR A 100 16.50 -4.68 -4.53
N GLU A 101 16.99 -4.79 -5.76
CA GLU A 101 16.34 -4.24 -6.96
C GLU A 101 14.99 -4.92 -7.21
N GLU A 102 14.91 -6.25 -7.08
CA GLU A 102 13.65 -6.99 -7.17
C GLU A 102 12.68 -6.57 -6.07
N ALA A 103 13.15 -6.48 -4.83
CA ALA A 103 12.33 -6.03 -3.69
C ALA A 103 11.76 -4.63 -3.92
N LEU A 104 12.60 -3.71 -4.40
CA LEU A 104 12.18 -2.34 -4.73
C LEU A 104 11.22 -2.32 -5.91
N ALA A 105 11.45 -3.11 -6.96
CA ALA A 105 10.56 -3.17 -8.11
C ALA A 105 9.16 -3.66 -7.72
N GLU A 106 9.06 -4.70 -6.90
CA GLU A 106 7.77 -5.21 -6.43
C GLU A 106 7.08 -4.17 -5.52
N LEU A 107 7.80 -3.61 -4.54
CA LEU A 107 7.29 -2.54 -3.69
C LEU A 107 6.82 -1.32 -4.52
N ALA A 108 7.57 -0.92 -5.53
CA ALA A 108 7.23 0.21 -6.39
C ALA A 108 5.92 -0.04 -7.14
N ILE A 109 5.70 -1.26 -7.65
CA ILE A 109 4.45 -1.66 -8.29
C ILE A 109 3.29 -1.53 -7.29
N TRP A 110 3.48 -1.99 -6.06
CA TRP A 110 2.48 -1.88 -4.99
C TRP A 110 2.13 -0.43 -4.64
N LEU A 111 3.13 0.40 -4.37
CA LEU A 111 2.91 1.81 -4.04
C LEU A 111 2.25 2.59 -5.19
N CYS A 112 2.61 2.28 -6.45
CA CYS A 112 1.98 2.91 -7.62
C CYS A 112 0.49 2.59 -7.71
N ALA A 113 0.15 1.31 -7.55
CA ALA A 113 -1.23 0.86 -7.56
C ALA A 113 -2.04 1.42 -6.39
N GLY A 114 -1.42 1.53 -5.22
CA GLY A 114 -1.98 2.20 -4.06
C GLY A 114 -2.32 3.67 -4.36
N LEU A 115 -1.39 4.43 -4.93
CA LEU A 115 -1.61 5.83 -5.30
C LEU A 115 -2.71 6.02 -6.34
N GLU A 116 -2.80 5.16 -7.36
CA GLU A 116 -3.89 5.22 -8.34
C GLU A 116 -5.24 4.86 -7.71
N SER A 117 -5.28 3.86 -6.82
CA SER A 117 -6.50 3.52 -6.07
C SER A 117 -6.93 4.65 -5.15
N HIS A 118 -5.99 5.31 -4.47
CA HIS A 118 -6.29 6.49 -3.64
C HIS A 118 -6.79 7.66 -4.50
N ARG A 119 -6.23 7.87 -5.69
CA ARG A 119 -6.70 8.90 -6.65
C ARG A 119 -8.16 8.68 -7.03
N GLN A 120 -8.52 7.46 -7.38
CA GLN A 120 -9.90 7.08 -7.70
C GLN A 120 -10.85 7.30 -6.50
N LEU A 121 -10.40 7.03 -5.27
CA LEU A 121 -11.19 7.31 -4.06
C LEU A 121 -11.31 8.81 -3.77
N ALA A 122 -10.24 9.57 -3.95
CA ALA A 122 -10.19 11.01 -3.72
C ALA A 122 -11.17 11.78 -4.62
N GLU A 123 -11.36 11.33 -5.86
CA GLU A 123 -12.40 11.86 -6.76
C GLU A 123 -13.82 11.73 -6.17
N CYS A 124 -14.04 10.71 -5.34
CA CYS A 124 -15.33 10.46 -4.69
C CYS A 124 -15.46 11.11 -3.31
N THR A 125 -14.34 11.32 -2.60
CA THR A 125 -14.35 11.82 -1.21
C THR A 125 -13.92 13.27 -1.06
N ALA A 126 -13.42 13.92 -2.12
CA ALA A 126 -12.80 15.24 -2.10
C ALA A 126 -11.62 15.36 -1.11
N GLU A 127 -10.93 14.25 -0.85
CA GLU A 127 -9.74 14.19 0.01
C GLU A 127 -8.47 14.44 -0.82
N ASN A 128 -7.44 15.01 -0.21
CA ASN A 128 -6.15 15.21 -0.87
C ASN A 128 -5.34 13.91 -0.93
N LEU A 129 -4.62 13.69 -2.04
CA LEU A 129 -3.67 12.59 -2.14
C LEU A 129 -2.39 12.93 -1.37
N LEU A 130 -2.10 12.09 -0.37
CA LEU A 130 -0.87 12.17 0.39
C LEU A 130 0.18 11.21 -0.18
N PRO A 131 1.49 11.52 -0.04
CA PRO A 131 2.53 10.56 -0.31
C PRO A 131 2.31 9.25 0.45
N VAL A 132 2.64 8.13 -0.19
CA VAL A 132 2.66 6.81 0.45
C VAL A 132 4.10 6.42 0.74
N VAL A 133 4.33 5.82 1.91
CA VAL A 133 5.63 5.26 2.28
C VAL A 133 5.61 3.74 2.16
N GLY A 134 6.76 3.10 2.04
CA GLY A 134 6.87 1.65 2.03
C GLY A 134 8.27 1.20 2.39
N TRP A 135 8.44 -0.09 2.64
CA TRP A 135 9.69 -0.68 3.10
C TRP A 135 10.11 -1.88 2.28
N THR A 136 11.41 -1.97 1.97
CA THR A 136 12.03 -3.26 1.62
C THR A 136 12.77 -3.78 2.82
N VAL A 137 12.65 -5.08 3.10
CA VAL A 137 13.41 -5.77 4.14
C VAL A 137 14.20 -6.89 3.50
N VAL A 138 15.53 -6.75 3.41
CA VAL A 138 16.41 -7.76 2.80
C VAL A 138 17.38 -8.26 3.87
N GLY A 139 17.17 -9.50 4.33
CA GLY A 139 17.90 -10.00 5.51
C GLY A 139 17.62 -9.11 6.74
N PRO A 140 18.65 -8.49 7.34
CA PRO A 140 18.47 -7.56 8.46
C PRO A 140 18.23 -6.09 8.03
N GLU A 141 18.42 -5.75 6.75
CA GLU A 141 18.37 -4.36 6.28
C GLU A 141 16.95 -3.91 5.99
N TRP A 142 16.55 -2.78 6.58
CA TRP A 142 15.30 -2.08 6.28
C TRP A 142 15.60 -0.80 5.51
N ARG A 143 14.92 -0.59 4.38
CA ARG A 143 15.01 0.66 3.60
C ARG A 143 13.63 1.25 3.42
N THR A 144 13.51 2.55 3.62
CA THR A 144 12.25 3.29 3.49
C THR A 144 12.19 4.01 2.15
N TYR A 145 11.05 3.92 1.49
CA TYR A 145 10.78 4.58 0.22
C TYR A 145 9.51 5.41 0.34
N MET A 146 9.43 6.47 -0.45
CA MET A 146 8.21 7.25 -0.59
C MET A 146 7.83 7.31 -2.07
N ALA A 147 6.55 7.13 -2.34
CA ALA A 147 5.97 7.39 -3.64
C ALA A 147 4.93 8.51 -3.52
N TYR A 148 4.96 9.43 -4.47
CA TYR A 148 3.99 10.52 -4.55
C TYR A 148 3.73 10.87 -6.01
N ARG A 149 2.61 11.54 -6.28
CA ARG A 149 2.34 12.10 -7.60
C ARG A 149 2.92 13.51 -7.69
N ALA A 150 3.57 13.81 -8.80
CA ALA A 150 4.09 15.13 -9.11
C ALA A 150 3.79 15.48 -10.56
N LEU A 151 3.62 16.77 -10.83
CA LEU A 151 3.58 17.25 -12.20
C LEU A 151 5.00 17.21 -12.77
N ASN A 152 5.16 16.58 -13.93
CA ASN A 152 6.40 16.67 -14.68
C ASN A 152 6.53 18.08 -15.32
N GLN A 153 7.67 18.35 -15.95
CA GLN A 153 7.97 19.65 -16.57
C GLN A 153 6.95 20.06 -17.66
N ASN A 154 6.18 19.11 -18.19
CA ASN A 154 5.15 19.34 -19.21
C ASN A 154 3.74 19.44 -18.60
N GLY A 155 3.61 19.49 -17.27
CA GLY A 155 2.32 19.55 -16.58
C GLY A 155 1.55 18.22 -16.58
N VAL A 156 2.19 17.10 -16.95
CA VAL A 156 1.58 15.78 -16.88
C VAL A 156 1.88 15.16 -15.52
N GLU A 157 0.83 14.70 -14.83
CA GLU A 157 0.97 14.02 -13.54
C GLU A 157 1.69 12.68 -13.72
N THR A 158 2.76 12.47 -12.96
CA THR A 158 3.55 11.24 -12.97
C THR A 158 3.80 10.77 -11.55
N THR A 159 3.94 9.46 -11.35
CA THR A 159 4.36 8.90 -10.05
C THR A 159 5.87 9.04 -9.93
N VAL A 160 6.32 9.74 -8.90
CA VAL A 160 7.74 9.90 -8.55
C VAL A 160 8.04 9.04 -7.32
N TYR A 161 9.21 8.38 -7.35
CA TYR A 161 9.74 7.59 -6.25
C TYR A 161 11.02 8.24 -5.71
N GLY A 162 11.07 8.44 -4.40
CA GLY A 162 12.25 8.95 -3.70
C GLY A 162 12.75 7.93 -2.67
N ILE A 163 14.07 7.76 -2.60
CA ILE A 163 14.74 7.07 -1.50
C ILE A 163 14.99 8.11 -0.40
N PHE A 164 14.51 7.84 0.81
CA PHE A 164 14.92 8.57 2.00
C PHE A 164 15.90 7.66 2.73
N ALA A 165 17.19 7.97 2.61
CA ALA A 165 18.29 7.32 3.32
C ALA A 165 18.51 7.99 4.68
#